data_AF-A0A7C2ZWY8-F1
#
_entry.id   AF-A0A7C2ZWY8-F1
#
_cell.length_a   1.000
_cell.length_b   1.000
_cell.length_c   1.000
_cell.angle_alpha   90.00
_cell.angle_beta   90.00
_cell.angle_gamma   90.00
#
_symmetry.space_group_name_H-M   'P 1'
#
loop_
_entity.id
_entity.type
_entity.pdbx_description
1 polymer ?
#
loop_
_entity_poly.entity_id
_entity_poly.type
_entity_poly.pdbx_seq_one_letter_code
_entity_poly.pdbx_strand_id
1 'polypeptide(L)'
;MARPLAVSLLVALLLALQPRPVSPATCRFVLGFQTLHDHLPQIVGDCLEDEHHNPITGDTIQRTTRGLLVWRKADNWTAFTDGYRTWVMGPAGLQVRLNSERFRREADCLEVGLPRCLILDPRLRPAASALQSQAEGRTLLQIAALAGVQIQRGALPPSAWGFYYAPTRIIVLNTTLDQTTPQVQAAALAHELQHAAGLWPRTALECYDLEARAFIRQASLWASFWPRGLPPAIDRFHAELNAITVLVAAAPAGFVVSLLVAYQHECLGS
;
A
#
# COMPACT_ATOMS: atom_id res chain seq x y z
N MET A 1 -48.75 4.36 -67.27
CA MET A 1 -48.89 4.88 -65.89
C MET A 1 -48.02 4.03 -64.96
N ALA A 2 -46.73 4.37 -64.82
CA ALA A 2 -45.76 3.64 -63.98
C ALA A 2 -45.38 4.51 -62.77
N ARG A 3 -45.51 3.94 -61.57
CA ARG A 3 -45.61 4.62 -60.26
C ARG A 3 -44.26 5.08 -59.70
N PRO A 4 -44.19 6.20 -58.95
CA PRO A 4 -42.98 6.79 -58.36
C PRO A 4 -42.57 6.13 -57.03
N LEU A 5 -42.65 4.80 -56.91
CA LEU A 5 -42.42 4.07 -55.65
C LEU A 5 -40.93 4.04 -55.22
N ALA A 6 -40.00 4.13 -56.18
CA ALA A 6 -38.56 4.01 -55.89
C ALA A 6 -37.98 5.21 -55.13
N VAL A 7 -38.53 6.42 -55.32
CA VAL A 7 -38.01 7.66 -54.68
C VAL A 7 -38.42 7.73 -53.21
N SER A 8 -39.58 7.19 -52.84
CA SER A 8 -40.07 7.23 -51.46
C SER A 8 -39.29 6.32 -50.50
N LEU A 9 -38.74 5.21 -51.00
CA LEU A 9 -37.97 4.27 -50.18
C LEU A 9 -36.56 4.80 -49.84
N LEU A 10 -35.96 5.57 -50.74
CA LEU A 10 -34.62 6.14 -50.54
C LEU A 10 -34.61 7.27 -49.49
N VAL A 11 -35.66 8.09 -49.44
CA VAL A 11 -35.80 9.17 -48.46
C VAL A 11 -36.03 8.62 -47.04
N ALA A 12 -36.82 7.56 -46.90
CA ALA A 12 -37.04 6.91 -45.59
C ALA A 12 -35.77 6.30 -45.00
N LEU A 13 -34.87 5.76 -45.84
CA LEU A 13 -33.61 5.18 -45.39
C LEU A 13 -32.60 6.25 -44.94
N LEU A 14 -32.60 7.43 -45.55
CA LEU A 14 -31.75 8.56 -45.17
C LEU A 14 -32.18 9.24 -43.85
N LEU A 15 -33.47 9.21 -43.49
CA LEU A 15 -33.95 9.71 -42.19
C LEU A 15 -33.62 8.78 -41.02
N ALA A 16 -33.40 7.48 -41.26
CA ALA A 16 -33.05 6.51 -40.22
C ALA A 16 -31.57 6.57 -39.79
N LEU A 17 -30.71 7.26 -40.55
CA LEU A 17 -29.29 7.47 -40.24
C LEU A 17 -28.99 8.77 -39.51
N GLN A 18 -30.01 9.46 -38.98
CA GLN A 18 -29.79 10.64 -38.13
C GLN A 18 -29.01 10.22 -36.87
N PRO A 19 -27.82 10.81 -36.59
CA PRO A 19 -27.11 10.54 -35.35
C PRO A 19 -28.01 10.93 -34.18
N ARG A 20 -28.23 10.00 -33.24
CA ARG A 20 -29.03 10.30 -32.05
C ARG A 20 -28.31 11.39 -31.24
N PRO A 21 -29.01 12.46 -30.84
CA PRO A 21 -28.43 13.44 -29.92
C PRO A 21 -28.10 12.72 -28.61
N VAL A 22 -26.85 12.81 -28.19
CA VAL A 22 -26.41 12.36 -26.87
C VAL A 22 -27.00 13.33 -25.85
N SER A 23 -27.79 12.83 -24.90
CA SER A 23 -28.31 13.67 -23.82
C SER A 23 -27.14 14.33 -23.06
N PRO A 24 -27.21 15.63 -22.74
CA PRO A 24 -26.18 16.27 -21.94
C PRO A 24 -26.10 15.58 -20.57
N ALA A 25 -24.88 15.26 -20.14
CA ALA A 25 -24.65 14.74 -18.80
C ALA A 25 -25.22 15.73 -17.78
N THR A 26 -26.07 15.26 -16.87
CA THR A 26 -26.71 16.10 -15.83
C THR A 26 -25.78 16.43 -14.67
N CYS A 27 -24.56 15.91 -14.71
CA CYS A 27 -23.52 16.10 -13.72
C CYS A 27 -22.43 17.02 -14.27
N ARG A 28 -21.57 17.48 -13.36
CA ARG A 28 -20.43 18.34 -13.71
C ARG A 28 -19.15 17.86 -13.04
N PHE A 29 -18.04 18.04 -13.73
CA PHE A 29 -16.73 18.04 -13.11
C PHE A 29 -16.46 19.44 -12.53
N VAL A 30 -15.87 19.52 -11.35
CA VAL A 30 -15.44 20.79 -10.75
C VAL A 30 -14.00 20.70 -10.25
N LEU A 31 -13.35 21.85 -10.05
CA LEU A 31 -12.03 21.97 -9.41
C LEU A 31 -10.95 21.04 -10.03
N GLY A 32 -10.34 20.18 -9.20
CA GLY A 32 -9.29 19.25 -9.62
C GLY A 32 -9.80 18.19 -10.59
N PHE A 33 -11.05 17.75 -10.45
CA PHE A 33 -11.67 16.77 -11.36
C PHE A 33 -11.92 17.37 -12.73
N GLN A 34 -12.37 18.62 -12.79
CA GLN A 34 -12.47 19.36 -14.06
C GLN A 34 -11.11 19.49 -14.72
N THR A 35 -10.10 19.91 -13.96
CA THR A 35 -8.73 20.06 -14.49
C THR A 35 -8.22 18.74 -15.09
N LEU A 36 -8.44 17.61 -14.42
CA LEU A 36 -7.96 16.31 -14.87
C LEU A 36 -8.76 15.80 -16.08
N HIS A 37 -10.08 16.02 -16.10
CA HIS A 37 -10.93 15.73 -17.25
C HIS A 37 -10.52 16.56 -18.48
N ASP A 38 -10.27 17.86 -18.33
CA ASP A 38 -9.92 18.75 -19.44
C ASP A 38 -8.59 18.34 -20.10
N HIS A 39 -7.66 17.76 -19.34
CA HIS A 39 -6.42 17.18 -19.88
C HIS A 39 -6.63 15.81 -20.54
N LEU A 40 -7.64 15.05 -20.12
CA LEU A 40 -7.80 13.64 -20.46
C LEU A 40 -9.26 13.25 -20.79
N PRO A 41 -9.98 14.00 -21.65
CA PRO A 41 -11.42 13.82 -21.80
C PRO A 41 -11.77 12.42 -22.34
N GLN A 42 -10.95 11.89 -23.24
CA GLN A 42 -11.16 10.55 -23.83
C GLN A 42 -10.79 9.38 -22.90
N ILE A 43 -9.98 9.64 -21.87
CA ILE A 43 -9.57 8.63 -20.89
C ILE A 43 -10.56 8.59 -19.74
N VAL A 44 -10.95 9.76 -19.22
CA VAL A 44 -11.90 9.92 -18.12
C VAL A 44 -13.34 9.65 -18.57
N GLY A 45 -13.72 10.12 -19.76
CA GLY A 45 -15.08 10.04 -20.29
C GLY A 45 -16.08 10.92 -19.55
N ASP A 46 -17.35 10.76 -19.89
CA ASP A 46 -18.44 11.55 -19.29
C ASP A 46 -18.64 11.23 -17.80
N CYS A 47 -19.08 12.21 -17.02
CA CYS A 47 -19.49 11.97 -15.64
C CYS A 47 -20.77 11.14 -15.58
N LEU A 48 -20.93 10.37 -14.50
CA LEU A 48 -22.17 9.64 -14.21
C LEU A 48 -22.96 10.25 -13.04
N GLU A 49 -22.30 11.06 -12.23
CA GLU A 49 -22.82 11.68 -11.00
C GLU A 49 -21.98 12.91 -10.66
N ASP A 50 -22.46 13.77 -9.76
CA ASP A 50 -21.63 14.83 -9.19
C ASP A 50 -20.65 14.26 -8.14
N GLU A 51 -19.56 15.00 -7.89
CA GLU A 51 -18.59 14.61 -6.87
C GLU A 51 -19.23 14.59 -5.46
N HIS A 52 -18.85 13.60 -4.66
CA HIS A 52 -19.34 13.45 -3.29
C HIS A 52 -18.28 12.82 -2.38
N HIS A 53 -18.44 12.97 -1.07
CA HIS A 53 -17.50 12.40 -0.11
C HIS A 53 -17.80 10.91 0.14
N ASN A 54 -16.74 10.10 0.11
CA ASN A 54 -16.78 8.73 0.61
C ASN A 54 -16.94 8.76 2.15
N PRO A 55 -18.00 8.16 2.72
CA PRO A 55 -18.28 8.26 4.15
C PRO A 55 -17.28 7.49 5.02
N ILE A 56 -16.50 6.57 4.45
CA ILE A 56 -15.51 5.75 5.17
C ILE A 56 -14.17 6.48 5.25
N THR A 57 -13.69 7.03 4.11
CA THR A 57 -12.34 7.63 4.04
C THR A 57 -12.36 9.15 4.15
N GLY A 58 -13.49 9.79 3.85
CA GLY A 58 -13.61 11.25 3.72
C GLY A 58 -13.03 11.81 2.41
N ASP A 59 -12.59 10.96 1.50
CA ASP A 59 -12.10 11.37 0.17
C ASP A 59 -13.26 11.84 -0.70
N THR A 60 -13.00 12.77 -1.62
CA THR A 60 -13.99 13.12 -2.64
C THR A 60 -13.85 12.17 -3.82
N ILE A 61 -14.97 11.63 -4.30
CA ILE A 61 -15.01 10.68 -5.40
C ILE A 61 -16.08 11.07 -6.42
N GLN A 62 -15.87 10.71 -7.68
CA GLN A 62 -16.85 10.89 -8.75
C GLN A 62 -16.71 9.78 -9.78
N ARG A 63 -17.80 9.04 -10.02
CA ARG A 63 -17.82 8.02 -11.07
C ARG A 63 -17.97 8.63 -12.46
N THR A 64 -17.28 8.04 -13.41
CA THR A 64 -17.34 8.38 -14.82
C THR A 64 -17.66 7.15 -15.66
N THR A 65 -17.97 7.35 -16.92
CA THR A 65 -18.24 6.27 -17.89
C THR A 65 -17.04 5.33 -18.08
N ARG A 66 -15.83 5.76 -17.70
CA ARG A 66 -14.59 5.01 -17.92
C ARG A 66 -13.81 4.70 -16.65
N GLY A 67 -14.28 5.13 -15.49
CA GLY A 67 -13.59 4.86 -14.23
C GLY A 67 -14.04 5.72 -13.06
N LEU A 68 -13.08 6.02 -12.18
CA LEU A 68 -13.30 6.74 -10.93
C LEU A 68 -12.29 7.87 -10.79
N LEU A 69 -12.79 9.08 -10.58
CA LEU A 69 -12.01 10.20 -10.09
C LEU A 69 -11.98 10.19 -8.57
N VAL A 70 -10.81 10.43 -7.99
CA VAL A 70 -10.58 10.44 -6.55
C VAL A 70 -9.70 11.62 -6.18
N TRP A 71 -10.14 12.40 -5.21
CA TRP A 71 -9.31 13.35 -4.49
C TRP A 71 -9.12 12.86 -3.06
N ARG A 72 -7.86 12.53 -2.72
CA ARG A 72 -7.52 12.09 -1.38
C ARG A 72 -7.21 13.29 -0.50
N LYS A 73 -7.96 13.42 0.59
CA LYS A 73 -7.82 14.53 1.54
C LYS A 73 -6.46 14.53 2.24
N ALA A 74 -5.92 13.34 2.50
CA ALA A 74 -4.74 13.15 3.34
C ALA A 74 -3.45 13.77 2.75
N ASP A 75 -3.36 13.87 1.42
CA ASP A 75 -2.16 14.32 0.70
C ASP A 75 -2.50 15.25 -0.50
N ASN A 76 -3.73 15.77 -0.55
CA ASN A 76 -4.24 16.66 -1.60
C ASN A 76 -4.04 16.09 -3.02
N TRP A 77 -4.22 14.77 -3.15
CA TRP A 77 -3.88 14.01 -4.34
C TRP A 77 -5.11 13.82 -5.23
N THR A 78 -5.07 14.36 -6.45
CA THR A 78 -6.15 14.20 -7.45
C THR A 78 -5.75 13.20 -8.51
N ALA A 79 -6.59 12.20 -8.76
CA ALA A 79 -6.33 11.15 -9.73
C ALA A 79 -7.59 10.61 -10.41
N PHE A 80 -7.38 9.95 -11.54
CA PHE A 80 -8.35 9.08 -12.20
C PHE A 80 -7.81 7.66 -12.25
N THR A 81 -8.68 6.66 -12.09
CA THR A 81 -8.35 5.25 -12.38
C THR A 81 -9.43 4.59 -13.22
N ASP A 82 -9.01 3.81 -14.21
CA ASP A 82 -9.89 2.94 -15.02
C ASP A 82 -10.00 1.51 -14.43
N GLY A 83 -9.47 1.30 -13.22
CA GLY A 83 -9.37 -0.02 -12.59
C GLY A 83 -8.06 -0.77 -12.88
N TYR A 84 -7.28 -0.35 -13.89
CA TYR A 84 -6.00 -0.94 -14.24
C TYR A 84 -4.82 0.04 -14.08
N ARG A 85 -4.98 1.27 -14.57
CA ARG A 85 -4.02 2.38 -14.50
C ARG A 85 -4.56 3.51 -13.64
N THR A 86 -3.64 4.30 -13.09
CA THR A 86 -3.94 5.56 -12.41
C THR A 86 -3.23 6.71 -13.13
N TRP A 87 -3.97 7.77 -13.40
CA TRP A 87 -3.46 9.04 -13.89
C TRP A 87 -3.54 10.08 -12.76
N VAL A 88 -2.43 10.74 -12.46
CA VAL A 88 -2.32 11.68 -11.35
C VAL A 88 -1.81 13.02 -11.86
N MET A 89 -2.48 14.10 -11.44
CA MET A 89 -1.98 15.46 -11.61
C MET A 89 -1.02 15.78 -10.46
N GLY A 90 0.26 15.97 -10.79
CA GLY A 90 1.30 16.34 -9.82
C GLY A 90 2.10 17.58 -10.25
N PRO A 91 3.09 18.01 -9.43
CA PRO A 91 3.90 19.20 -9.71
C PRO A 91 4.71 19.13 -11.02
N ALA A 92 5.07 17.92 -11.45
CA ALA A 92 5.74 17.68 -12.73
C ALA A 92 4.74 17.36 -13.87
N GLY A 93 3.49 17.78 -13.73
CA GLY A 93 2.42 17.54 -14.69
C GLY A 93 1.71 16.20 -14.51
N LEU A 94 0.97 15.82 -15.55
CA LEU A 94 0.21 14.58 -15.61
C LEU A 94 1.14 13.37 -15.69
N GLN A 95 0.91 12.38 -14.84
CA GLN A 95 1.68 11.14 -14.83
C GLN A 95 0.77 9.93 -14.77
N VAL A 96 1.18 8.84 -15.40
CA VAL A 96 0.45 7.57 -15.45
C VAL A 96 1.28 6.45 -14.86
N ARG A 97 0.61 5.54 -14.14
CA ARG A 97 1.21 4.31 -13.59
C ARG A 97 0.18 3.19 -13.58
N LEU A 98 0.62 1.95 -13.43
CA LEU A 98 -0.31 0.87 -13.08
C LEU A 98 -0.84 1.07 -11.66
N ASN A 99 -2.02 0.52 -11.37
CA ASN A 99 -2.58 0.55 -10.02
C ASN A 99 -1.70 -0.21 -9.00
N SER A 100 -0.96 -1.22 -9.49
CA SER A 100 0.04 -2.00 -8.76
C SER A 100 1.37 -1.27 -8.54
N GLU A 101 1.54 -0.07 -9.11
CA GLU A 101 2.73 0.76 -8.98
C GLU A 101 2.43 2.00 -8.13
N ARG A 102 3.47 2.73 -7.71
CA ARG A 102 3.40 4.06 -7.10
C ARG A 102 4.45 4.95 -7.76
N PHE A 103 4.23 6.28 -7.83
CA PHE A 103 5.28 7.17 -8.34
C PHE A 103 6.45 7.24 -7.35
N ARG A 104 7.67 7.45 -7.84
CA ARG A 104 8.87 7.70 -7.00
C ARG A 104 8.76 8.94 -6.10
N ARG A 105 7.74 9.78 -6.27
CA ARG A 105 7.41 10.87 -5.32
C ARG A 105 6.35 10.47 -4.28
N GLU A 106 5.58 9.42 -4.56
CA GLU A 106 4.60 8.81 -3.65
C GLU A 106 5.26 7.77 -2.73
N ALA A 107 6.44 7.27 -3.11
CA ALA A 107 7.33 6.50 -2.26
C ALA A 107 8.64 7.28 -2.04
N ASP A 108 9.09 7.34 -0.80
CA ASP A 108 10.38 7.88 -0.46
C ASP A 108 11.52 6.94 -0.88
N CYS A 109 12.68 7.51 -1.18
CA CYS A 109 13.94 6.83 -1.46
C CYS A 109 14.86 7.07 -0.26
N LEU A 110 14.96 6.07 0.62
CA LEU A 110 15.83 6.11 1.79
C LEU A 110 17.23 5.68 1.41
N GLU A 111 18.19 6.59 1.58
CA GLU A 111 19.61 6.29 1.44
C GLU A 111 20.04 5.32 2.55
N VAL A 112 20.58 4.16 2.16
CA VAL A 112 21.06 3.10 3.08
C VAL A 112 22.57 2.88 3.00
N GLY A 113 23.29 3.81 2.37
CA GLY A 113 24.74 3.72 2.17
C GLY A 113 25.14 2.74 1.04
N LEU A 114 24.25 2.54 0.07
CA LEU A 114 24.47 1.70 -1.11
C LEU A 114 24.04 2.47 -2.38
N PRO A 115 24.51 2.07 -3.59
CA PRO A 115 24.12 2.74 -4.83
C PRO A 115 22.62 2.68 -5.16
N ARG A 116 21.88 1.79 -4.49
CA ARG A 116 20.43 1.65 -4.61
C ARG A 116 19.79 2.02 -3.27
N CYS A 117 18.91 3.01 -3.28
CA CYS A 117 18.11 3.37 -2.12
C CYS A 117 16.96 2.37 -1.90
N LEU A 118 16.46 2.34 -0.67
CA LEU A 118 15.29 1.57 -0.30
C LEU A 118 14.02 2.40 -0.55
N ILE A 119 13.06 1.81 -1.25
CA ILE A 119 11.79 2.47 -1.54
C ILE A 119 10.81 2.20 -0.39
N LEU A 120 10.31 3.25 0.26
CA LEU A 120 9.37 3.14 1.38
C LEU A 120 8.27 4.21 1.37
N ASP A 121 7.12 3.94 1.99
CA ASP A 121 6.11 4.96 2.29
C ASP A 121 6.75 6.10 3.14
N PRO A 122 6.62 7.38 2.73
CA PRO A 122 7.20 8.50 3.47
C PRO A 122 6.81 8.59 4.94
N ARG A 123 5.62 8.08 5.32
CA ARG A 123 5.18 8.07 6.73
C ARG A 123 6.00 7.08 7.59
N LEU A 124 6.67 6.12 6.97
CA LEU A 124 7.56 5.17 7.65
C LEU A 124 9.00 5.70 7.76
N ARG A 125 9.31 6.91 7.27
CA ARG A 125 10.64 7.53 7.44
C ARG A 125 11.12 7.55 8.89
N PRO A 126 10.32 7.95 9.90
CA PRO A 126 10.78 7.96 11.29
C PRO A 126 11.15 6.56 11.79
N ALA A 127 10.37 5.54 11.43
CA ALA A 127 10.65 4.15 11.78
C ALA A 127 11.93 3.63 11.10
N ALA A 128 12.11 3.96 9.82
CA ALA A 128 13.31 3.59 9.09
C ALA A 128 14.56 4.31 9.62
N SER A 129 14.44 5.58 10.04
CA SER A 129 15.53 6.30 10.71
C SER A 129 15.87 5.68 12.06
N ALA A 130 14.87 5.28 12.85
CA ALA A 130 15.10 4.53 14.09
C ALA A 130 15.85 3.21 13.83
N LEU A 131 15.45 2.44 12.81
CA LEU A 131 16.19 1.26 12.36
C LEU A 131 17.64 1.57 11.96
N GLN A 132 17.86 2.63 11.16
CA GLN A 132 19.19 3.05 10.74
C GLN A 132 20.11 3.45 11.89
N SER A 133 19.56 3.89 13.03
CA SER A 133 20.36 4.19 14.22
C SER A 133 20.96 2.94 14.87
N GLN A 134 20.46 1.75 14.51
CA GLN A 134 20.88 0.47 15.07
C GLN A 134 21.70 -0.31 14.03
N ALA A 135 22.80 -0.95 14.47
CA ALA A 135 23.68 -1.69 13.56
C ALA A 135 22.95 -2.80 12.79
N GLU A 136 22.14 -3.60 13.49
CA GLU A 136 21.34 -4.67 12.90
C GLU A 136 20.27 -4.12 11.94
N GLY A 137 19.61 -3.03 12.31
CA GLY A 137 18.61 -2.37 11.47
C GLY A 137 19.21 -1.84 10.17
N ARG A 138 20.42 -1.26 10.20
CA ARG A 138 21.15 -0.85 8.98
C ARG A 138 21.38 -2.01 8.03
N THR A 139 21.83 -3.16 8.53
CA THR A 139 22.08 -4.34 7.71
C THR A 139 20.79 -4.84 7.05
N LEU A 140 19.68 -4.90 7.79
CA LEU A 140 18.39 -5.31 7.23
C LEU A 140 17.90 -4.38 6.12
N LEU A 141 18.01 -3.06 6.32
CA LEU A 141 17.62 -2.07 5.31
C LEU A 141 18.50 -2.16 4.05
N GLN A 142 19.80 -2.43 4.21
CA GLN A 142 20.73 -2.64 3.10
C GLN A 142 20.40 -3.91 2.30
N ILE A 143 20.13 -5.03 2.98
CA ILE A 143 19.71 -6.28 2.33
C ILE A 143 18.41 -6.05 1.56
N ALA A 144 17.43 -5.39 2.16
CA ALA A 144 16.16 -5.07 1.51
C ALA A 144 16.34 -4.19 0.26
N ALA A 145 17.21 -3.18 0.32
CA ALA A 145 17.51 -2.32 -0.82
C ALA A 145 18.16 -3.11 -1.97
N LEU A 146 19.13 -3.99 -1.67
CA LEU A 146 19.77 -4.86 -2.66
C LEU A 146 18.79 -5.87 -3.26
N ALA A 147 17.89 -6.41 -2.45
CA ALA A 147 16.84 -7.33 -2.88
C ALA A 147 15.72 -6.62 -3.66
N GLY A 148 15.71 -5.28 -3.72
CA GLY A 148 14.69 -4.50 -4.39
C GLY A 148 13.33 -4.55 -3.69
N VAL A 149 13.32 -4.74 -2.38
CA VAL A 149 12.12 -4.72 -1.55
C VAL A 149 11.54 -3.31 -1.51
N GLN A 150 10.21 -3.22 -1.50
CA GLN A 150 9.48 -1.98 -1.27
C GLN A 150 8.70 -2.07 0.04
N ILE A 151 8.65 -0.99 0.80
CA ILE A 151 7.96 -0.95 2.09
C ILE A 151 6.78 0.02 1.97
N GLN A 152 5.59 -0.43 2.34
CA GLN A 152 4.41 0.43 2.31
C GLN A 152 3.54 0.21 3.54
N ARG A 153 2.55 1.08 3.72
CA ARG A 153 1.49 0.88 4.70
C ARG A 153 0.24 0.36 4.01
N GLY A 154 -0.56 -0.42 4.72
CA GLY A 154 -1.81 -0.97 4.20
C GLY A 154 -2.66 -1.59 5.31
N ALA A 155 -3.92 -1.90 4.98
CA ALA A 155 -4.76 -2.65 5.89
C ALA A 155 -4.34 -4.13 5.87
N LEU A 156 -4.13 -4.70 7.06
CA LEU A 156 -3.91 -6.13 7.29
C LEU A 156 -4.88 -6.62 8.37
N PRO A 157 -5.09 -7.94 8.54
CA PRO A 157 -5.87 -8.48 9.65
C PRO A 157 -5.43 -7.86 10.99
N PRO A 158 -6.34 -7.62 11.96
CA PRO A 158 -6.01 -6.92 13.20
C PRO A 158 -4.91 -7.57 14.04
N SER A 159 -4.67 -8.87 13.87
CA SER A 159 -3.61 -9.64 14.52
C SER A 159 -2.24 -9.48 13.86
N ALA A 160 -2.18 -9.05 12.60
CA ALA A 160 -0.95 -8.90 11.84
C ALA A 160 -0.45 -7.46 11.90
N TRP A 161 0.76 -7.26 12.43
CA TRP A 161 1.41 -5.95 12.50
C TRP A 161 2.10 -5.59 11.18
N GLY A 162 2.61 -6.59 10.49
CA GLY A 162 3.21 -6.48 9.17
C GLY A 162 3.01 -7.77 8.38
N PHE A 163 3.40 -7.73 7.11
CA PHE A 163 3.54 -8.93 6.29
C PHE A 163 4.51 -8.68 5.14
N TYR A 164 5.35 -9.67 4.84
CA TYR A 164 6.20 -9.68 3.65
C TYR A 164 5.66 -10.57 2.53
N TYR A 165 5.30 -9.96 1.41
CA TYR A 165 4.83 -10.65 0.21
C TYR A 165 6.00 -11.08 -0.69
N ALA A 166 6.40 -12.35 -0.60
CA ALA A 166 7.48 -12.96 -1.40
C ALA A 166 7.51 -12.59 -2.88
N PRO A 167 6.40 -12.79 -3.62
CA PRO A 167 6.48 -12.78 -5.07
C PRO A 167 6.66 -11.36 -5.60
N THR A 168 6.11 -10.39 -4.88
CA THR A 168 6.16 -8.96 -5.24
C THR A 168 7.27 -8.20 -4.52
N ARG A 169 7.91 -8.81 -3.51
CA ARG A 169 8.92 -8.20 -2.64
C ARG A 169 8.41 -6.93 -1.96
N ILE A 170 7.19 -6.99 -1.46
CA ILE A 170 6.55 -5.86 -0.78
C ILE A 170 6.39 -6.20 0.70
N ILE A 171 6.90 -5.34 1.56
CA ILE A 171 6.54 -5.33 2.98
C ILE A 171 5.35 -4.38 3.15
N VAL A 172 4.30 -4.85 3.81
CA VAL A 172 3.17 -4.00 4.23
C VAL A 172 3.17 -3.93 5.74
N LEU A 173 3.26 -2.73 6.32
CA LEU A 173 2.94 -2.50 7.73
C LEU A 173 1.48 -2.13 7.89
N ASN A 174 0.84 -2.69 8.91
CA ASN A 174 -0.56 -2.43 9.20
C ASN A 174 -0.74 -0.96 9.60
N THR A 175 -1.72 -0.28 9.00
CA THR A 175 -2.06 1.12 9.33
C THR A 175 -2.50 1.32 10.77
N THR A 176 -2.86 0.26 11.50
CA THR A 176 -3.10 0.36 12.96
C THR A 176 -1.87 0.80 13.74
N LEU A 177 -0.66 0.57 13.21
CA LEU A 177 0.60 1.06 13.78
C LEU A 177 0.82 2.57 13.57
N ASP A 178 -0.02 3.26 12.81
CA ASP A 178 0.07 4.74 12.65
C ASP A 178 -0.19 5.48 13.97
N GLN A 179 -0.80 4.80 14.95
CA GLN A 179 -1.20 5.36 16.25
C GLN A 179 -0.12 5.20 17.34
N THR A 180 1.03 4.61 17.02
CA THR A 180 2.10 4.31 17.98
C THR A 180 3.43 4.98 17.60
N THR A 181 4.49 4.67 18.33
CA THR A 181 5.80 5.34 18.17
C THR A 181 6.59 4.80 16.98
N PRO A 182 7.50 5.59 16.40
CA PRO A 182 8.42 5.13 15.37
C PRO A 182 9.25 3.91 15.77
N GLN A 183 9.60 3.76 17.05
CA GLN A 183 10.36 2.63 17.58
C GLN A 183 9.54 1.34 17.53
N VAL A 184 8.24 1.41 17.80
CA VAL A 184 7.33 0.25 17.66
C VAL A 184 7.19 -0.13 16.19
N GLN A 185 6.96 0.84 15.31
CA GLN A 185 6.92 0.61 13.87
C GLN A 185 8.25 0.03 13.35
N ALA A 186 9.39 0.49 13.88
CA ALA A 186 10.71 -0.01 13.55
C ALA A 186 10.91 -1.47 13.98
N ALA A 187 10.43 -1.85 15.17
CA ALA A 187 10.47 -3.23 15.64
C ALA A 187 9.61 -4.16 14.76
N ALA A 188 8.38 -3.75 14.43
CA ALA A 188 7.54 -4.47 13.47
C ALA A 188 8.18 -4.56 12.07
N LEU A 189 8.78 -3.48 11.58
CA LEU A 189 9.47 -3.48 10.31
C LEU A 189 10.69 -4.40 10.29
N ALA A 190 11.47 -4.48 11.38
CA ALA A 190 12.59 -5.40 11.49
C ALA A 190 12.16 -6.86 11.40
N HIS A 191 10.99 -7.21 11.94
CA HIS A 191 10.41 -8.54 11.78
C HIS A 191 10.24 -8.86 10.29
N GLU A 192 9.52 -8.01 9.55
CA GLU A 192 9.26 -8.24 8.13
C GLU A 192 10.53 -8.20 7.26
N LEU A 193 11.49 -7.33 7.61
CA LEU A 193 12.79 -7.29 6.94
C LEU A 193 13.58 -8.58 7.18
N GLN A 194 13.43 -9.23 8.33
CA GLN A 194 14.07 -10.52 8.60
C GLN A 194 13.51 -11.62 7.69
N HIS A 195 12.21 -11.59 7.39
CA HIS A 195 11.61 -12.46 6.36
C HIS A 195 12.18 -12.16 4.97
N ALA A 196 12.34 -10.89 4.63
CA ALA A 196 12.91 -10.48 3.34
C ALA A 196 14.39 -10.80 3.16
N ALA A 197 15.14 -10.93 4.26
CA ALA A 197 16.55 -11.30 4.25
C ALA A 197 16.78 -12.83 4.21
N GLY A 198 15.77 -13.63 4.54
CA GLY A 198 15.85 -15.08 4.64
C GLY A 198 15.55 -15.84 3.34
N LEU A 199 15.84 -17.15 3.36
CA LEU A 199 15.32 -18.07 2.36
C LEU A 199 13.89 -18.48 2.71
N TRP A 200 13.05 -18.67 1.68
CA TRP A 200 11.69 -19.18 1.86
C TRP A 200 11.71 -20.59 2.45
N PRO A 201 10.87 -20.86 3.48
CA PRO A 201 10.82 -22.16 4.11
C PRO A 201 10.22 -23.18 3.14
N ARG A 202 10.82 -24.39 3.10
CA ARG A 202 10.33 -25.54 2.33
C ARG A 202 9.64 -26.57 3.22
N THR A 203 9.83 -26.44 4.53
CA THR A 203 9.25 -27.30 5.55
C THR A 203 8.63 -26.47 6.66
N ALA A 204 7.70 -27.07 7.41
CA ALA A 204 7.11 -26.41 8.58
C ALA A 204 8.15 -26.05 9.65
N LEU A 205 9.16 -26.91 9.85
CA LEU A 205 10.25 -26.62 10.79
C LEU A 205 11.05 -25.38 10.37
N GLU A 206 11.38 -25.27 9.08
CA GLU A 206 12.05 -24.07 8.55
C GLU A 206 11.19 -22.81 8.67
N CYS A 207 9.86 -22.94 8.57
CA CYS A 207 8.92 -21.85 8.80
C CYS A 207 8.96 -21.37 10.25
N TYR A 208 8.86 -22.27 11.23
CA TYR A 208 8.98 -21.89 12.64
C TYR A 208 10.33 -21.28 12.99
N ASP A 209 11.42 -21.81 12.42
CA ASP A 209 12.75 -21.25 12.59
C ASP A 209 12.86 -19.84 11.99
N LEU A 210 12.17 -19.57 10.88
CA LEU A 210 12.12 -18.25 10.25
C LEU A 210 11.36 -17.26 11.14
N GLU A 211 10.16 -17.62 11.61
CA GLU A 211 9.36 -16.81 12.53
C GLU A 211 10.11 -16.53 13.83
N ALA A 212 10.74 -17.55 14.43
CA ALA A 212 11.53 -17.39 15.63
C ALA A 212 12.67 -16.38 15.44
N ARG A 213 13.39 -16.44 14.31
CA ARG A 213 14.43 -15.45 13.99
C ARG A 213 13.85 -14.05 13.84
N ALA A 214 12.69 -13.90 13.20
CA ALA A 214 12.02 -12.61 13.03
C ALA A 214 11.62 -11.99 14.38
N PHE A 215 11.02 -12.76 15.27
CA PHE A 215 10.68 -12.30 16.61
C PHE A 215 11.89 -12.03 17.50
N ILE A 216 12.95 -12.85 17.43
CA ILE A 216 14.20 -12.57 18.15
C ILE A 216 14.80 -11.26 17.65
N ARG A 217 14.75 -10.99 16.34
CA ARG A 217 15.22 -9.73 15.76
C ARG A 217 14.41 -8.54 16.24
N GLN A 218 13.09 -8.67 16.23
CA GLN A 218 12.14 -7.67 16.75
C GLN A 218 12.43 -7.36 18.23
N ALA A 219 12.60 -8.38 19.06
CA ALA A 219 12.89 -8.25 20.48
C ALA A 219 14.25 -7.58 20.75
N SER A 220 15.29 -8.00 20.03
CA SER A 220 16.65 -7.44 20.13
C SER A 220 16.68 -5.96 19.78
N LEU A 221 16.06 -5.59 18.65
CA LEU A 221 15.97 -4.20 18.22
C LEU A 221 15.17 -3.35 19.21
N TRP A 222 14.03 -3.87 19.69
CA TRP A 222 13.23 -3.16 20.68
C TRP A 222 14.04 -2.87 21.95
N ALA A 223 14.76 -3.87 22.47
CA ALA A 223 15.63 -3.69 23.62
C ALA A 223 16.75 -2.68 23.37
N SER A 224 17.31 -2.63 22.16
CA SER A 224 18.44 -1.76 21.83
C SER A 224 18.09 -0.27 21.82
N PHE A 225 16.81 0.08 21.61
CA PHE A 225 16.34 1.47 21.77
C PHE A 225 16.37 1.93 23.23
N TRP A 226 16.38 1.00 24.20
CA TRP A 226 16.18 1.30 25.61
C TRP A 226 17.26 0.65 26.49
N PRO A 227 18.53 1.09 26.38
CA PRO A 227 19.68 0.43 27.04
C PRO A 227 19.64 0.47 28.57
N ARG A 228 18.75 1.27 29.17
CA ARG A 228 18.56 1.39 30.63
C ARG A 228 17.32 0.66 31.16
N GLY A 229 16.65 -0.12 30.31
CA GLY A 229 15.42 -0.82 30.66
C GLY A 229 14.26 -0.42 29.73
N LEU A 230 13.33 -1.35 29.53
CA LEU A 230 12.19 -1.22 28.63
C LEU A 230 11.28 -0.04 29.00
N PRO A 231 10.65 0.62 28.01
CA PRO A 231 9.83 1.81 28.23
C PRO A 231 8.49 1.45 28.87
N PRO A 232 7.76 2.43 29.43
CA PRO A 232 6.39 2.20 29.87
C PRO A 232 5.49 1.76 28.71
N ALA A 233 4.52 0.89 29.02
CA ALA A 233 3.52 0.42 28.07
C ALA A 233 2.44 1.48 27.85
N ILE A 234 2.73 2.48 27.01
CA ILE A 234 1.81 3.60 26.72
C ILE A 234 0.65 3.21 25.79
N ASP A 235 0.78 2.09 25.08
CA ASP A 235 -0.26 1.49 24.26
C ASP A 235 -0.09 -0.05 24.22
N ARG A 236 -1.02 -0.74 23.55
CA ARG A 236 -0.99 -2.20 23.43
C ARG A 236 0.27 -2.72 22.73
N PHE A 237 0.83 -1.98 21.77
CA PHE A 237 1.97 -2.41 20.99
C PHE A 237 3.27 -2.33 21.81
N HIS A 238 3.43 -1.30 22.65
CA HIS A 238 4.51 -1.25 23.63
C HIS A 238 4.40 -2.38 24.65
N ALA A 239 3.18 -2.65 25.15
CA ALA A 239 2.96 -3.75 26.09
C ALA A 239 3.37 -5.10 25.49
N GLU A 240 2.96 -5.35 24.25
CA GLU A 240 3.25 -6.61 23.55
C GLU A 240 4.74 -6.73 23.20
N LEU A 241 5.40 -5.68 22.72
CA LEU A 241 6.85 -5.69 22.48
C LEU A 241 7.65 -5.91 23.77
N ASN A 242 7.24 -5.28 24.87
CA ASN A 242 7.87 -5.53 26.17
C ASN A 242 7.73 -6.99 26.60
N ALA A 243 6.54 -7.56 26.44
CA ALA A 243 6.27 -8.96 26.78
C ALA A 243 7.11 -9.92 25.92
N ILE A 244 7.13 -9.71 24.60
CA ILE A 244 7.95 -10.50 23.66
C ILE A 244 9.43 -10.40 24.05
N THR A 245 9.96 -9.20 24.29
CA THR A 245 11.37 -9.02 24.66
C THR A 245 11.72 -9.72 25.98
N VAL A 246 10.85 -9.68 26.99
CA VAL A 246 11.07 -10.41 28.25
C VAL A 246 11.04 -11.93 28.02
N LEU A 247 10.09 -12.43 27.24
CA LEU A 247 9.97 -13.86 26.93
C LEU A 247 11.19 -14.39 26.17
N VAL A 248 11.62 -13.66 25.13
CA VAL A 248 12.82 -14.01 24.34
C VAL A 248 14.07 -13.99 25.21
N ALA A 249 14.22 -13.00 26.10
CA ALA A 249 15.38 -12.91 26.99
C ALA A 249 15.41 -14.03 28.05
N ALA A 250 14.25 -14.44 28.57
CA ALA A 250 14.16 -15.45 29.62
C ALA A 250 14.39 -16.88 29.10
N ALA A 251 13.85 -17.22 27.93
CA ALA A 251 13.94 -18.56 27.37
C ALA A 251 13.83 -18.55 25.84
N PRO A 252 14.92 -18.29 25.10
CA PRO A 252 14.90 -18.25 23.63
C PRO A 252 14.31 -19.52 23.01
N ALA A 253 14.66 -20.70 23.52
CA ALA A 253 14.12 -21.98 23.05
C ALA A 253 12.64 -22.20 23.44
N GLY A 254 12.22 -21.73 24.63
CA GLY A 254 10.83 -21.81 25.08
C GLY A 254 9.90 -20.89 24.27
N PHE A 255 10.43 -19.76 23.81
CA PHE A 255 9.72 -18.86 22.92
C PHE A 255 9.42 -19.50 21.55
N VAL A 256 10.38 -20.25 20.97
CA VAL A 256 10.16 -21.05 19.75
C VAL A 256 8.98 -22.02 19.93
N VAL A 257 8.89 -22.67 21.10
CA VAL A 257 7.77 -23.59 21.42
C VAL A 257 6.44 -22.86 21.48
N SER A 258 6.39 -21.63 22.02
CA SER A 258 5.16 -20.82 22.02
C SER A 258 4.71 -20.43 20.60
N LEU A 259 5.66 -20.24 19.67
CA LEU A 259 5.36 -19.97 18.26
C LEU A 259 4.78 -21.20 17.55
N LEU A 260 5.14 -22.43 17.95
CA LEU A 260 4.58 -23.65 17.35
C LEU A 260 3.05 -23.69 17.46
N VAL A 261 2.49 -23.20 18.57
CA VAL A 261 1.04 -23.18 18.80
C VAL A 261 0.40 -21.99 18.08
N ALA A 262 1.02 -20.81 18.14
CA ALA A 262 0.45 -19.59 17.55
C ALA A 262 0.46 -19.62 16.00
N TYR A 263 1.48 -20.20 15.38
CA TYR A 263 1.68 -20.23 13.93
C TYR A 263 1.39 -21.59 13.30
N GLN A 264 0.71 -22.48 14.03
CA GLN A 264 0.40 -23.83 13.56
C GLN A 264 -0.31 -23.83 12.20
N HIS A 265 -1.33 -23.00 12.04
CA HIS A 265 -2.10 -22.88 10.82
C HIS A 265 -1.30 -22.31 9.64
N GLU A 266 -0.32 -21.45 9.92
CA GLU A 266 0.49 -20.79 8.89
C GLU A 266 1.63 -21.69 8.41
N CYS A 267 2.33 -22.37 9.33
CA CYS A 267 3.51 -23.17 8.98
C CYS A 267 3.20 -24.61 8.56
N LEU A 268 2.09 -25.21 9.01
CA LEU A 268 1.74 -26.59 8.60
C LEU A 268 0.89 -26.63 7.32
N GLY A 269 0.26 -25.52 6.93
CA GLY A 269 -0.79 -25.51 5.93
C GLY A 269 -2.02 -26.29 6.43
N SER A 270 -3.21 -25.84 6.06
CA SER A 270 -4.43 -26.63 6.25
C SER A 270 -4.43 -27.87 5.34
#